data_AF-A0A1B1KGQ9-F1
#
_entry.id   AF-A0A1B1KGQ9-F1
#
_cell.length_a   1.000
_cell.length_b   1.000
_cell.length_c   1.000
_cell.angle_alpha   90.00
_cell.angle_beta   90.00
_cell.angle_gamma   90.00
#
_symmetry.space_group_name_H-M   'P 1'
#
loop_
_entity.id
_entity.type
_entity.pdbx_description
1 polymer ?
#
loop_
_entity_poly.entity_id
_entity_poly.type
_entity_poly.pdbx_seq_one_letter_code
_entity_poly.pdbx_strand_id
1 'polypeptide(L)'
;MSSSRACRDKCALCGKEGDSREHVLPQWFLKRWEGQGKFTVDANHKPLHSRKGAGSPVTSEKIWRVMLPLCQRCNSELNQQFEGPAKEPVRTALDRLKPLTDLADVHNVARWVAKTLALGAHPDADHTVLASLPQDRDDADNGHEWLPPESTNRKNPWVPFPQPVQVAIRNGELPNDLSLWVAITDPGKAGLPDPDFEAVYLRETQASDGAGGAGFSAHTSWNVGDTSYRVENPDDDRLVWFQLVYHPLHDFVHPFEASGLVTRLWPNPPSVLDLANHRVLDHTTKLTSVFRRSTAAIMLQAGQRCTGPAVETPWAEL
;
A
#
# COMPACT_ATOMS: atom_id res chain seq x y z
N MET A 1 -9.83 22.83 32.45
CA MET A 1 -9.79 22.23 31.12
C MET A 1 -8.52 22.71 30.43
N SER A 2 -7.46 21.90 30.47
CA SER A 2 -6.16 22.25 29.87
C SER A 2 -6.27 22.07 28.35
N SER A 3 -6.25 23.18 27.63
CA SER A 3 -6.06 23.20 26.17
C SER A 3 -4.71 22.57 25.87
N SER A 4 -4.71 21.27 25.55
CA SER A 4 -3.53 20.57 25.02
C SER A 4 -2.96 21.44 23.90
N ARG A 5 -1.73 21.93 24.08
CA ARG A 5 -0.97 22.64 23.05
C ARG A 5 -1.05 21.81 21.77
N ALA A 6 -1.87 22.26 20.83
CA ALA A 6 -1.76 21.82 19.46
C ALA A 6 -0.37 22.27 19.00
N CYS A 7 0.61 21.36 18.98
CA CYS A 7 1.65 21.48 17.98
C CYS A 7 0.88 21.62 16.67
N ARG A 8 0.86 22.82 16.09
CA ARG A 8 0.30 23.05 14.77
C ARG A 8 1.27 22.38 13.82
N ASP A 9 1.07 21.08 13.64
CA ASP A 9 1.83 20.32 12.68
C ASP A 9 1.66 20.99 11.31
N LYS A 10 2.77 21.13 10.57
CA LYS A 10 2.71 21.64 9.21
C LYS A 10 1.88 20.67 8.36
N CYS A 11 1.09 21.20 7.44
CA CYS A 11 0.39 20.45 6.42
C CYS A 11 1.41 19.62 5.63
N ALA A 12 1.24 18.29 5.67
CA ALA A 12 2.12 17.33 5.02
C ALA A 12 2.32 17.60 3.51
N LEU A 13 1.31 18.15 2.83
CA LEU A 13 1.35 18.35 1.38
C LEU A 13 1.83 19.74 0.93
N CYS A 14 1.65 20.78 1.74
CA CYS A 14 2.02 22.16 1.34
C CYS A 14 2.92 22.90 2.32
N GLY A 15 3.25 22.31 3.47
CA GLY A 15 4.13 22.89 4.49
C GLY A 15 3.56 24.09 5.26
N LYS A 16 2.37 24.58 4.91
CA LYS A 16 1.65 25.64 5.64
C LYS A 16 1.15 25.12 7.00
N GLU A 17 0.71 26.00 7.89
CA GLU A 17 0.10 25.56 9.15
C GLU A 17 -1.08 24.61 8.89
N GLY A 18 -1.05 23.44 9.52
CA GLY A 18 -2.17 22.50 9.55
C GLY A 18 -3.15 22.91 10.63
N ASP A 19 -4.41 23.06 10.25
CA ASP A 19 -5.55 23.29 11.14
C ASP A 19 -6.48 22.07 11.21
N SER A 20 -6.15 21.02 10.47
CA SER A 20 -6.96 19.81 10.31
C SER A 20 -6.09 18.55 10.36
N ARG A 21 -6.75 17.41 10.56
CA ARG A 21 -6.16 16.09 10.34
C ARG A 21 -7.06 15.36 9.35
N GLU A 22 -6.44 14.78 8.35
CA GLU A 22 -7.15 14.05 7.31
C GLU A 22 -7.02 12.55 7.55
N HIS A 23 -8.12 11.82 7.34
CA HIS A 23 -8.05 10.36 7.29
C HIS A 23 -7.38 9.96 5.99
N VAL A 24 -6.34 9.13 6.04
CA VAL A 24 -5.76 8.56 4.81
C VAL A 24 -6.82 7.81 4.02
N LEU A 25 -7.67 7.06 4.74
CA LEU A 25 -8.88 6.44 4.24
C LEU A 25 -10.10 7.34 4.43
N PRO A 26 -10.89 7.63 3.38
CA PRO A 26 -12.06 8.48 3.52
C PRO A 26 -13.00 8.03 4.63
N GLN A 27 -13.63 8.98 5.30
CA GLN A 27 -14.62 8.68 6.34
C GLN A 27 -15.77 7.80 5.80
N TRP A 28 -16.23 8.03 4.56
CA TRP A 28 -17.30 7.21 3.95
C TRP A 28 -16.90 5.74 3.76
N PHE A 29 -15.60 5.47 3.62
CA PHE A 29 -15.05 4.13 3.48
C PHE A 29 -14.88 3.48 4.85
N LEU A 30 -14.34 4.24 5.83
CA LEU A 30 -14.20 3.78 7.21
C LEU A 30 -15.54 3.41 7.87
N LYS A 31 -16.65 4.03 7.44
CA LYS A 31 -18.00 3.69 7.91
C LYS A 31 -18.41 2.24 7.66
N ARG A 32 -17.74 1.52 6.76
CA ARG A 32 -17.96 0.09 6.53
C ARG A 32 -17.73 -0.75 7.78
N TRP A 33 -16.87 -0.30 8.69
CA TRP A 33 -16.51 -0.99 9.92
C TRP A 33 -17.20 -0.41 11.17
N GLU A 34 -18.10 0.56 11.02
CA GLU A 34 -18.82 1.11 12.17
C GLU A 34 -19.72 0.04 12.81
N GLY A 35 -19.53 -0.21 14.11
CA GLY A 35 -20.31 -1.19 14.87
C GLY A 35 -19.86 -2.65 14.72
N GLN A 36 -18.79 -2.93 13.96
CA GLN A 36 -18.25 -4.28 13.77
C GLN A 36 -17.13 -4.65 14.75
N GLY A 37 -16.86 -3.79 15.75
CA GLY A 37 -15.86 -4.05 16.77
C GLY A 37 -16.21 -5.25 17.67
N LYS A 38 -15.27 -5.76 18.46
CA LYS A 38 -13.91 -5.22 18.69
C LYS A 38 -12.91 -5.65 17.62
N PHE A 39 -12.10 -4.70 17.17
CA PHE A 39 -10.95 -4.95 16.30
C PHE A 39 -9.72 -5.29 17.14
N THR A 40 -8.84 -6.14 16.61
CA THR A 40 -7.49 -6.43 17.12
C THR A 40 -6.44 -5.92 16.13
N VAL A 41 -5.19 -5.85 16.55
CA VAL A 41 -4.06 -5.46 15.69
C VAL A 41 -3.01 -6.54 15.78
N ASP A 42 -2.49 -6.93 14.63
CA ASP A 42 -1.34 -7.81 14.51
C ASP A 42 -0.23 -7.08 13.76
N ALA A 43 1.03 -7.30 14.14
CA ALA A 43 2.19 -6.93 13.34
C ALA A 43 2.97 -8.19 13.00
N ASN A 44 3.24 -8.41 11.71
CA ASN A 44 3.93 -9.61 11.22
C ASN A 44 3.28 -10.91 11.76
N HIS A 45 1.96 -11.02 11.64
CA HIS A 45 1.14 -12.15 12.11
C HIS A 45 1.20 -12.43 13.63
N LYS A 46 1.73 -11.49 14.42
CA LYS A 46 1.76 -11.58 15.88
C LYS A 46 0.79 -10.56 16.46
N PRO A 47 -0.19 -10.98 17.29
CA PRO A 47 -1.06 -10.05 17.98
C PRO A 47 -0.29 -9.04 18.81
N LEU A 48 -0.71 -7.78 18.74
CA LEU A 48 -0.14 -6.72 19.56
C LEU A 48 -0.79 -6.76 20.93
N HIS A 49 0.02 -6.83 21.98
CA HIS A 49 -0.46 -6.87 23.34
C HIS A 49 -0.31 -5.52 24.06
N SER A 50 -1.31 -5.15 24.85
CA SER A 50 -1.31 -3.91 25.62
C SER A 50 -0.27 -3.95 26.74
N ARG A 51 0.54 -2.91 26.87
CA ARG A 51 1.47 -2.75 28.01
C ARG A 51 0.75 -2.67 29.36
N LYS A 52 -0.50 -2.22 29.39
CA LYS A 52 -1.24 -1.91 30.63
C LYS A 52 -2.05 -3.09 31.19
N GLY A 53 -2.17 -4.19 30.46
CA GLY A 53 -2.96 -5.34 30.91
C GLY A 53 -2.31 -6.64 30.50
N ALA A 54 -1.78 -7.39 31.48
CA ALA A 54 -1.53 -8.84 31.51
C ALA A 54 -1.25 -9.62 30.20
N GLY A 55 -0.67 -8.99 29.17
CA GLY A 55 -0.57 -9.61 27.85
C GLY A 55 -1.91 -9.77 27.13
N SER A 56 -2.92 -8.92 27.34
CA SER A 56 -4.14 -8.97 26.52
C SER A 56 -3.92 -8.28 25.16
N PRO A 57 -4.52 -8.77 24.06
CA PRO A 57 -4.45 -8.09 22.77
C PRO A 57 -4.96 -6.65 22.86
N VAL A 58 -4.31 -5.75 22.12
CA VAL A 58 -4.76 -4.38 21.89
C VAL A 58 -6.07 -4.47 21.12
N THR A 59 -7.14 -3.95 21.71
CA THR A 59 -8.46 -3.92 21.09
C THR A 59 -9.00 -2.50 20.95
N SER A 60 -9.87 -2.30 19.97
CA SER A 60 -10.59 -1.04 19.77
C SER A 60 -12.01 -1.31 19.27
N GLU A 61 -12.97 -0.51 19.71
CA GLU A 61 -14.35 -0.56 19.21
C GLU A 61 -14.49 0.00 17.77
N LYS A 62 -13.46 0.71 17.31
CA LYS A 62 -13.42 1.32 15.98
C LYS A 62 -12.17 0.87 15.26
N ILE A 63 -12.27 0.67 13.94
CA ILE A 63 -11.08 0.46 13.12
C ILE A 63 -10.09 1.61 13.36
N TRP A 64 -8.83 1.27 13.54
CA TRP A 64 -7.81 2.28 13.74
C TRP A 64 -7.65 3.12 12.48
N ARG A 65 -7.36 4.40 12.70
CA ARG A 65 -7.34 5.40 11.65
C ARG A 65 -5.91 5.88 11.46
N VAL A 66 -5.46 5.91 10.22
CA VAL A 66 -4.23 6.61 9.84
C VAL A 66 -4.60 8.07 9.55
N MET A 67 -3.97 8.98 10.28
CA MET A 67 -4.23 10.41 10.19
C MET A 67 -3.04 11.14 9.58
N LEU A 68 -3.26 12.12 8.72
CA LEU A 68 -2.19 12.98 8.18
C LEU A 68 -2.47 14.44 8.57
N PRO A 69 -1.48 15.21 9.07
CA PRO A 69 -1.69 16.64 9.32
C PRO A 69 -1.87 17.36 7.99
N LEU A 70 -3.02 17.97 7.75
CA LEU A 70 -3.33 18.72 6.54
C LEU A 70 -3.99 20.05 6.88
N CYS A 71 -3.87 21.03 5.98
CA CYS A 71 -4.72 22.22 6.05
C CYS A 71 -6.07 21.95 5.39
N GLN A 72 -7.11 22.69 5.80
CA GLN A 72 -8.47 22.55 5.26
C GLN A 72 -8.53 22.59 3.74
N ARG A 73 -7.72 23.46 3.10
CA ARG A 73 -7.66 23.57 1.64
C ARG A 73 -7.18 22.29 0.97
N CYS A 74 -6.01 21.78 1.35
CA CYS A 74 -5.47 20.55 0.76
C CYS A 74 -6.38 19.35 1.02
N ASN A 75 -7.00 19.29 2.21
CA ASN A 75 -7.99 18.26 2.49
C ASN A 75 -9.19 18.34 1.51
N SER A 76 -9.76 19.54 1.34
CA SER A 76 -10.89 19.75 0.44
C SER A 76 -10.55 19.41 -1.02
N GLU A 77 -9.35 19.78 -1.48
CA GLU A 77 -8.82 19.45 -2.81
C GLU A 77 -8.69 17.93 -3.00
N LEU A 78 -8.12 17.20 -2.03
CA LEU A 78 -8.03 15.73 -2.08
C LEU A 78 -9.39 15.07 -2.17
N ASN A 79 -10.35 15.50 -1.34
CA ASN A 79 -11.70 14.96 -1.37
C ASN A 79 -12.38 15.21 -2.72
N GLN A 80 -12.23 16.40 -3.30
CA GLN A 80 -12.79 16.74 -4.61
C GLN A 80 -12.15 15.93 -5.75
N GLN A 81 -10.84 15.74 -5.73
CA GLN A 81 -10.07 15.16 -6.84
C GLN A 81 -9.96 13.63 -6.82
N PHE A 82 -10.09 13.01 -5.64
CA PHE A 82 -9.91 11.57 -5.46
C PHE A 82 -11.13 10.90 -4.85
N GLU A 83 -11.62 11.41 -3.72
CA GLU A 83 -12.59 10.65 -2.91
C GLU A 83 -14.02 10.74 -3.44
N GLY A 84 -14.46 11.93 -3.85
CA GLY A 84 -15.78 12.15 -4.42
C GLY A 84 -16.00 11.32 -5.69
N PRO A 85 -15.13 11.43 -6.71
CA PRO A 85 -15.23 10.66 -7.94
C PRO A 85 -15.13 9.14 -7.73
N ALA A 86 -14.33 8.68 -6.76
CA ALA A 86 -14.12 7.25 -6.52
C ALA A 86 -15.18 6.59 -5.64
N LYS A 87 -16.01 7.35 -4.93
CA LYS A 87 -16.92 6.79 -3.91
C LYS A 87 -17.85 5.69 -4.43
N GLU A 88 -18.62 5.96 -5.50
CA GLU A 88 -19.53 4.94 -6.06
C GLU A 88 -18.80 3.84 -6.84
N PRO A 89 -17.74 4.12 -7.63
CA PRO A 89 -16.91 3.08 -8.23
C PRO A 89 -16.30 2.12 -7.21
N VAL A 90 -15.73 2.64 -6.12
CA VAL A 90 -15.14 1.83 -5.04
C VAL A 90 -16.19 0.99 -4.32
N ARG A 91 -17.40 1.53 -4.10
CA ARG A 91 -18.53 0.74 -3.55
C ARG A 91 -18.96 -0.35 -4.52
N THR A 92 -19.06 -0.03 -5.79
CA THR A 92 -19.46 -0.99 -6.83
C THR A 92 -18.45 -2.12 -6.93
N ALA A 93 -17.15 -1.82 -6.97
CA ALA A 93 -16.09 -2.82 -7.07
C ALA A 93 -15.82 -3.59 -5.77
N LEU A 94 -15.77 -2.92 -4.61
CA LEU A 94 -15.33 -3.53 -3.35
C LEU A 94 -16.44 -3.94 -2.39
N ASP A 95 -17.61 -3.27 -2.43
CA ASP A 95 -18.75 -3.69 -1.58
C ASP A 95 -19.66 -4.65 -2.31
N ARG A 96 -19.98 -4.35 -3.57
CA ARG A 96 -20.96 -5.10 -4.36
C ARG A 96 -20.32 -6.09 -5.32
N LEU A 97 -18.99 -6.00 -5.50
CA LEU A 97 -18.19 -6.86 -6.38
C LEU A 97 -18.75 -6.91 -7.80
N LYS A 98 -19.33 -5.80 -8.24
CA LYS A 98 -19.84 -5.66 -9.59
C LYS A 98 -18.72 -5.17 -10.48
N PRO A 99 -18.67 -5.67 -11.73
CA PRO A 99 -17.68 -5.20 -12.68
C PRO A 99 -17.84 -3.70 -12.94
N LEU A 100 -16.73 -2.97 -12.93
CA LEU A 100 -16.67 -1.62 -13.46
C LEU A 100 -16.46 -1.73 -14.97
N THR A 101 -17.41 -1.22 -15.75
CA THR A 101 -17.40 -1.31 -17.22
C THR A 101 -17.11 0.04 -17.90
N ASP A 102 -17.05 1.12 -17.13
CA ASP A 102 -16.59 2.44 -17.57
C ASP A 102 -15.11 2.62 -17.20
N LEU A 103 -14.29 2.96 -18.20
CA LEU A 103 -12.87 3.25 -18.02
C LEU A 103 -12.65 4.42 -17.03
N ALA A 104 -13.55 5.40 -17.00
CA ALA A 104 -13.47 6.52 -16.06
C ALA A 104 -13.62 6.05 -14.61
N ASP A 105 -14.48 5.08 -14.35
CA ASP A 105 -14.67 4.49 -13.02
C ASP A 105 -13.44 3.68 -12.58
N VAL A 106 -12.84 2.91 -13.49
CA VAL A 106 -11.58 2.20 -13.22
C VAL A 106 -10.46 3.19 -12.88
N HIS A 107 -10.35 4.28 -13.64
CA HIS A 107 -9.39 5.36 -13.33
C HIS A 107 -9.65 6.01 -11.97
N ASN A 108 -10.92 6.27 -11.61
CA ASN A 108 -11.26 6.86 -10.33
C ASN A 108 -10.87 5.95 -9.16
N VAL A 109 -11.11 4.63 -9.27
CA VAL A 109 -10.61 3.64 -8.29
C VAL A 109 -9.08 3.67 -8.22
N ALA A 110 -8.39 3.62 -9.36
CA ALA A 110 -6.93 3.62 -9.42
C ALA A 110 -6.33 4.85 -8.72
N ARG A 111 -6.85 6.04 -9.04
CA ARG A 111 -6.46 7.33 -8.43
C ARG A 111 -6.67 7.33 -6.93
N TRP A 112 -7.83 6.88 -6.46
CA TRP A 112 -8.13 6.84 -5.03
C TRP A 112 -7.24 5.86 -4.26
N VAL A 113 -7.01 4.66 -4.80
CA VAL A 113 -6.10 3.67 -4.19
C VAL A 113 -4.68 4.23 -4.12
N ALA A 114 -4.17 4.80 -5.21
CA ALA A 114 -2.83 5.38 -5.25
C ALA A 114 -2.67 6.53 -4.23
N LYS A 115 -3.66 7.44 -4.12
CA LYS A 115 -3.71 8.48 -3.07
C LYS A 115 -3.63 7.85 -1.69
N THR A 116 -4.48 6.87 -1.42
CA THR A 116 -4.56 6.21 -0.12
C THR A 116 -3.23 5.57 0.27
N LEU A 117 -2.61 4.81 -0.62
CA LEU A 117 -1.34 4.15 -0.39
C LEU A 117 -0.20 5.16 -0.17
N ALA A 118 -0.10 6.18 -1.01
CA ALA A 118 0.97 7.16 -0.92
C ALA A 118 0.87 8.09 0.29
N LEU A 119 -0.36 8.46 0.70
CA LEU A 119 -0.57 9.21 1.95
C LEU A 119 -0.37 8.31 3.18
N GLY A 120 -0.74 7.04 3.10
CA GLY A 120 -0.45 6.05 4.13
C GLY A 120 1.05 5.85 4.36
N ALA A 121 1.86 5.96 3.32
CA ALA A 121 3.31 5.92 3.40
C ALA A 121 3.99 7.28 3.70
N HIS A 122 3.22 8.35 3.94
CA HIS A 122 3.82 9.67 4.19
C HIS A 122 4.56 9.70 5.54
N PRO A 123 5.75 10.34 5.66
CA PRO A 123 6.52 10.38 6.92
C PRO A 123 5.76 10.96 8.11
N ASP A 124 4.86 11.91 7.85
CA ASP A 124 4.00 12.54 8.86
C ASP A 124 2.67 11.81 9.10
N ALA A 125 2.42 10.69 8.41
CA ALA A 125 1.25 9.87 8.69
C ALA A 125 1.35 9.31 10.11
N ASP A 126 0.30 9.53 10.89
CA ASP A 126 0.17 9.10 12.26
C ASP A 126 -0.54 7.75 12.29
N HIS A 127 0.25 6.70 12.45
CA HIS A 127 -0.20 5.34 12.66
C HIS A 127 -0.34 5.04 14.15
N THR A 128 -0.98 5.92 14.92
CA THR A 128 -1.18 5.87 16.40
C THR A 128 -1.28 4.48 17.05
N VAL A 129 -1.79 3.47 16.33
CA VAL A 129 -1.77 2.04 16.71
C VAL A 129 -0.36 1.49 16.95
N LEU A 130 0.56 1.72 16.00
CA LEU A 130 1.92 1.19 15.99
C LEU A 130 2.79 1.84 17.07
N ALA A 131 2.46 3.07 17.48
CA ALA A 131 3.16 3.73 18.57
C ALA A 131 3.02 3.01 19.93
N SER A 132 2.07 2.08 20.05
CA SER A 132 1.85 1.25 21.25
C SER A 132 2.61 -0.07 21.26
N LEU A 133 3.32 -0.41 20.17
CA LEU A 133 4.12 -1.63 20.06
C LEU A 133 5.14 -1.72 21.21
N PRO A 134 5.32 -2.91 21.83
CA PRO A 134 6.53 -3.21 22.60
C PRO A 134 7.72 -2.96 21.67
N GLN A 135 8.62 -2.04 22.04
CA GLN A 135 9.93 -1.99 21.38
C GLN A 135 10.59 -3.32 21.72
N ASP A 136 11.02 -4.09 20.72
CA ASP A 136 11.73 -5.35 20.93
C ASP A 136 12.76 -5.16 22.04
N ARG A 137 12.44 -5.78 23.17
CA ARG A 137 13.27 -5.78 24.37
C ARG A 137 14.37 -6.83 24.25
N ASP A 138 14.32 -7.65 23.21
CA ASP A 138 15.19 -8.81 22.99
C ASP A 138 16.59 -8.40 22.49
N ASP A 139 16.78 -7.16 22.01
CA ASP A 139 18.12 -6.66 21.67
C ASP A 139 18.89 -6.14 22.90
N ALA A 140 18.23 -5.94 24.05
CA ALA A 140 18.90 -5.48 25.26
C ALA A 140 19.75 -6.58 25.94
N ASP A 141 19.44 -7.86 25.70
CA ASP A 141 20.22 -8.98 26.26
C ASP A 141 21.42 -9.38 25.38
N ASN A 142 21.52 -8.90 24.14
CA ASN A 142 22.61 -9.23 23.22
C ASN A 142 23.83 -8.31 23.31
N GLY A 143 23.90 -7.41 24.30
CA GLY A 143 25.07 -6.55 24.51
C GLY A 143 25.38 -5.57 23.37
N HIS A 144 24.45 -5.39 22.42
CA HIS A 144 24.55 -4.33 21.44
C HIS A 144 24.27 -3.00 22.16
N GLU A 145 25.28 -2.13 22.19
CA GLU A 145 25.19 -0.78 22.71
C GLU A 145 24.00 -0.07 22.06
N TRP A 146 22.96 0.14 22.87
CA TRP A 146 21.75 0.81 22.46
C TRP A 146 22.10 2.27 22.13
N LEU A 147 22.24 2.58 20.85
CA LEU A 147 22.31 3.97 20.41
C LEU A 147 20.94 4.59 20.66
N PRO A 148 20.81 5.61 21.53
CA PRO A 148 19.56 6.33 21.71
C PRO A 148 19.09 6.84 20.35
N PRO A 149 17.86 6.53 19.92
CA PRO A 149 17.32 7.04 18.68
C PRO A 149 16.93 8.50 18.90
N GLU A 150 17.91 9.40 18.90
CA GLU A 150 17.64 10.84 18.86
C GLU A 150 17.13 11.28 17.47
N SER A 151 17.05 10.37 16.48
CA SER A 151 16.59 10.66 15.12
C SER A 151 15.69 9.62 14.44
N THR A 152 15.42 8.44 15.04
CA THR A 152 14.55 7.45 14.37
C THR A 152 13.07 7.75 14.63
N ASN A 153 12.59 8.68 13.81
CA ASN A 153 11.22 9.09 13.60
C ASN A 153 10.27 7.87 13.54
N ARG A 154 9.63 7.58 14.67
CA ARG A 154 8.70 6.46 14.97
C ARG A 154 7.40 6.46 14.14
N LYS A 155 7.35 7.07 12.97
CA LYS A 155 6.07 7.50 12.40
C LYS A 155 5.50 6.60 11.32
N ASN A 156 6.29 5.86 10.54
CA ASN A 156 5.74 5.14 9.40
C ASN A 156 6.52 3.83 9.11
N PRO A 157 5.88 2.65 9.05
CA PRO A 157 6.56 1.40 8.70
C PRO A 157 6.89 1.27 7.20
N TRP A 158 6.34 2.15 6.36
CA TRP A 158 6.56 2.17 4.92
C TRP A 158 7.66 3.15 4.52
N VAL A 159 8.36 2.82 3.44
CA VAL A 159 9.30 3.75 2.79
C VAL A 159 8.48 4.86 2.14
N PRO A 160 8.73 6.13 2.47
CA PRO A 160 7.94 7.22 1.94
C PRO A 160 8.17 7.39 0.44
N PHE A 161 7.10 7.69 -0.29
CA PHE A 161 7.21 8.11 -1.69
C PHE A 161 7.92 9.47 -1.78
N PRO A 162 8.74 9.67 -2.83
CA PRO A 162 9.51 10.90 -2.96
C PRO A 162 8.60 12.10 -3.22
N GLN A 163 9.12 13.29 -2.92
CA GLN A 163 8.38 14.55 -3.00
C GLN A 163 7.64 14.78 -4.33
N PRO A 164 8.17 14.42 -5.52
CA PRO A 164 7.43 14.56 -6.78
C PRO A 164 6.10 13.80 -6.81
N VAL A 165 6.04 12.59 -6.21
CA VAL A 165 4.79 11.82 -6.09
C VAL A 165 3.79 12.54 -5.19
N GLN A 166 4.25 13.07 -4.06
CA GLN A 166 3.40 13.80 -3.12
C GLN A 166 2.85 15.11 -3.74
N VAL A 167 3.67 15.80 -4.53
CA VAL A 167 3.25 16.99 -5.28
C VAL A 167 2.22 16.65 -6.35
N ALA A 168 2.43 15.57 -7.12
CA ALA A 168 1.47 15.10 -8.11
C ALA A 168 0.13 14.75 -7.45
N ILE A 169 0.14 13.98 -6.35
CA ILE A 169 -1.07 13.63 -5.60
C ILE A 169 -1.78 14.88 -5.08
N ARG A 170 -1.04 15.84 -4.52
CA ARG A 170 -1.63 17.12 -4.09
C ARG A 170 -2.34 17.85 -5.23
N ASN A 171 -1.84 17.74 -6.46
CA ASN A 171 -2.41 18.40 -7.64
C ASN A 171 -3.54 17.59 -8.30
N GLY A 172 -3.87 16.40 -7.80
CA GLY A 172 -4.90 15.56 -8.40
C GLY A 172 -4.38 14.72 -9.55
N GLU A 173 -3.07 14.44 -9.57
CA GLU A 173 -2.38 13.73 -10.64
C GLU A 173 -1.72 12.45 -10.10
N LEU A 174 -1.45 11.52 -11.00
CA LEU A 174 -0.57 10.38 -10.74
C LEU A 174 0.61 10.45 -11.73
N PRO A 175 1.86 10.34 -11.27
CA PRO A 175 3.00 10.28 -12.17
C PRO A 175 2.92 9.08 -13.12
N ASN A 176 3.46 9.21 -14.33
CA ASN A 176 3.59 8.10 -15.27
C ASN A 176 4.58 7.03 -14.78
N ASP A 177 5.55 7.44 -13.97
CA ASP A 177 6.53 6.58 -13.28
C ASP A 177 5.93 5.88 -12.04
N LEU A 178 4.62 5.93 -11.87
CA LEU A 178 3.90 5.18 -10.85
C LEU A 178 3.25 3.99 -11.55
N SER A 179 3.22 2.85 -10.88
CA SER A 179 2.38 1.74 -11.29
C SER A 179 1.56 1.25 -10.10
N LEU A 180 0.30 0.96 -10.39
CA LEU A 180 -0.64 0.42 -9.43
C LEU A 180 -1.16 -0.91 -9.97
N TRP A 181 -1.15 -1.93 -9.14
CA TRP A 181 -1.77 -3.21 -9.44
C TRP A 181 -2.80 -3.60 -8.41
N VAL A 182 -3.72 -4.47 -8.83
CA VAL A 182 -4.66 -5.18 -7.98
C VAL A 182 -4.50 -6.69 -8.14
N ALA A 183 -4.65 -7.42 -7.05
CA ALA A 183 -4.70 -8.88 -7.01
C ALA A 183 -5.79 -9.33 -6.04
N ILE A 184 -6.24 -10.58 -6.18
CA ILE A 184 -7.15 -11.22 -5.24
C ILE A 184 -6.45 -12.42 -4.61
N THR A 185 -6.47 -12.56 -3.28
CA THR A 185 -6.03 -13.78 -2.59
C THR A 185 -7.21 -14.47 -1.92
N ASP A 186 -7.07 -15.73 -1.54
CA ASP A 186 -8.10 -16.51 -0.85
C ASP A 186 -7.47 -17.27 0.32
N PRO A 187 -7.73 -16.87 1.58
CA PRO A 187 -7.11 -17.45 2.76
C PRO A 187 -7.65 -18.85 3.09
N GLY A 188 -8.85 -19.20 2.58
CA GLY A 188 -9.45 -20.52 2.75
C GLY A 188 -8.84 -21.58 1.83
N LYS A 189 -8.05 -21.17 0.84
CA LYS A 189 -7.26 -22.07 -0.01
C LYS A 189 -5.89 -22.27 0.62
N ALA A 190 -5.50 -23.54 0.77
CA ALA A 190 -4.24 -23.92 1.42
C ALA A 190 -3.06 -23.13 0.82
N GLY A 191 -2.28 -22.48 1.70
CA GLY A 191 -1.02 -21.80 1.42
C GLY A 191 -1.09 -20.27 1.26
N LEU A 192 -1.56 -19.55 2.27
CA LEU A 192 -1.37 -18.09 2.33
C LEU A 192 0.02 -17.68 1.85
N PRO A 193 0.15 -16.59 1.06
CA PRO A 193 1.46 -16.12 0.61
C PRO A 193 2.36 -16.00 1.83
N ASP A 194 3.41 -16.82 1.84
CA ASP A 194 4.42 -16.82 2.87
C ASP A 194 4.97 -15.38 2.98
N PRO A 195 4.80 -14.70 4.13
CA PRO A 195 5.31 -13.35 4.32
C PRO A 195 6.84 -13.26 4.13
N ASP A 196 7.55 -14.39 4.16
CA ASP A 196 9.00 -14.47 4.14
C ASP A 196 9.63 -14.57 2.73
N PHE A 197 8.93 -14.18 1.66
CA PHE A 197 9.55 -14.25 0.33
C PHE A 197 10.57 -13.14 0.01
N GLU A 198 11.66 -13.60 -0.63
CA GLU A 198 12.72 -12.81 -1.23
C GLU A 198 12.15 -11.78 -2.20
N ALA A 199 12.47 -10.51 -1.93
CA ALA A 199 12.15 -9.38 -2.79
C ALA A 199 12.51 -9.68 -4.24
N VAL A 200 11.62 -9.34 -5.18
CA VAL A 200 12.08 -9.11 -6.55
C VAL A 200 13.07 -7.95 -6.48
N TYR A 201 14.19 -8.05 -7.20
CA TYR A 201 15.17 -6.98 -7.25
C TYR A 201 14.95 -6.28 -8.58
N LEU A 202 14.72 -4.97 -8.56
CA LEU A 202 14.97 -4.17 -9.76
C LEU A 202 16.48 -4.29 -9.99
N ARG A 203 16.86 -5.11 -10.99
CA ARG A 203 18.25 -5.10 -11.48
C ARG A 203 18.55 -3.68 -11.94
N GLU A 204 19.83 -3.29 -11.89
CA GLU A 204 20.28 -1.99 -12.40
C GLU A 204 19.63 -1.71 -13.75
N THR A 205 18.97 -0.57 -13.83
CA THR A 205 18.18 -0.18 -14.99
C THR A 205 19.02 0.74 -15.86
N GLN A 206 18.86 0.58 -17.18
CA GLN A 206 19.40 1.50 -18.18
C GLN A 206 18.25 2.42 -18.60
N ALA A 207 18.44 3.73 -18.51
CA ALA A 207 17.56 4.70 -19.14
C ALA A 207 17.57 4.50 -20.67
N SER A 208 16.58 5.05 -21.37
CA SER A 208 16.46 4.94 -22.82
C SER A 208 17.64 5.55 -23.60
N ASP A 209 18.40 6.43 -22.97
CA ASP A 209 19.67 7.01 -23.44
C ASP A 209 20.90 6.16 -23.09
N GLY A 210 20.73 5.00 -22.45
CA GLY A 210 21.78 4.12 -21.97
C GLY A 210 22.40 4.52 -20.63
N ALA A 211 21.96 5.61 -20.00
CA ALA A 211 22.44 5.99 -18.68
C ALA A 211 21.89 5.02 -17.62
N GLY A 212 22.78 4.21 -17.03
CA GLY A 212 22.44 3.36 -15.91
C GLY A 212 22.07 4.18 -14.66
N GLY A 213 21.11 3.71 -13.87
CA GLY A 213 20.74 4.32 -12.60
C GLY A 213 20.34 3.28 -11.55
N ALA A 214 20.58 3.58 -10.28
CA ALA A 214 19.99 2.80 -9.20
C ALA A 214 18.48 3.15 -9.13
N GLY A 215 17.64 2.29 -9.68
CA GLY A 215 16.19 2.43 -9.58
C GLY A 215 15.77 2.58 -8.11
N PHE A 216 15.04 3.66 -7.81
CA PHE A 216 14.42 3.82 -6.49
C PHE A 216 13.00 3.31 -6.56
N SER A 217 12.73 2.23 -5.82
CA SER A 217 11.41 1.67 -5.65
C SER A 217 10.91 1.95 -4.23
N ALA A 218 9.88 2.78 -4.11
CA ALA A 218 9.04 2.79 -2.91
C ALA A 218 7.86 1.86 -3.15
N HIS A 219 7.54 1.03 -2.15
CA HIS A 219 6.48 0.04 -2.20
C HIS A 219 5.54 0.27 -1.01
N THR A 220 4.24 0.19 -1.28
CA THR A 220 3.23 0.11 -0.23
C THR A 220 2.14 -0.84 -0.72
N SER A 221 1.87 -1.86 0.10
CA SER A 221 0.76 -2.78 -0.10
C SER A 221 -0.33 -2.50 0.93
N TRP A 222 -1.58 -2.54 0.50
CA TRP A 222 -2.72 -2.47 1.41
C TRP A 222 -3.72 -3.57 1.07
N ASN A 223 -4.14 -4.27 2.12
CA ASN A 223 -5.17 -5.29 2.06
C ASN A 223 -6.52 -4.65 2.41
N VAL A 224 -7.46 -4.75 1.47
CA VAL A 224 -8.86 -4.40 1.68
C VAL A 224 -9.66 -5.70 1.74
N GLY A 225 -9.68 -6.33 2.90
CA GLY A 225 -10.45 -7.55 3.12
C GLY A 225 -10.37 -7.99 4.56
N ASP A 226 -11.53 -8.03 5.23
CA ASP A 226 -11.82 -8.98 6.32
C ASP A 226 -13.32 -8.97 6.67
N THR A 227 -14.06 -7.87 6.45
CA THR A 227 -15.43 -7.80 7.02
C THR A 227 -16.58 -7.38 6.10
N SER A 228 -16.38 -6.63 5.01
CA SER A 228 -17.51 -6.24 4.15
C SER A 228 -17.98 -7.36 3.21
N TYR A 229 -17.08 -8.24 2.80
CA TYR A 229 -17.40 -9.37 1.91
C TYR A 229 -18.32 -10.40 2.58
N ARG A 230 -18.05 -10.70 3.86
CA ARG A 230 -18.79 -11.70 4.63
C ARG A 230 -20.29 -11.43 4.73
N VAL A 231 -20.73 -10.19 4.53
CA VAL A 231 -22.14 -9.81 4.67
C VAL A 231 -23.00 -10.34 3.51
N GLU A 232 -22.49 -10.32 2.27
CA GLU A 232 -23.25 -10.79 1.10
C GLU A 232 -22.95 -12.25 0.74
N ASN A 233 -21.74 -12.73 1.04
CA ASN A 233 -21.37 -14.13 0.86
C ASN A 233 -20.41 -14.57 1.98
N PRO A 234 -20.93 -15.21 3.05
CA PRO A 234 -20.15 -15.55 4.23
C PRO A 234 -19.06 -16.60 3.98
N ASP A 235 -19.11 -17.32 2.84
CA ASP A 235 -18.18 -18.40 2.50
C ASP A 235 -16.99 -17.93 1.64
N ASP A 236 -16.92 -16.64 1.33
CA ASP A 236 -15.90 -16.09 0.44
C ASP A 236 -15.03 -15.11 1.23
N ASP A 237 -13.90 -15.65 1.68
CA ASP A 237 -12.89 -14.92 2.44
C ASP A 237 -11.87 -14.21 1.53
N ARG A 238 -12.18 -13.99 0.24
CA ARG A 238 -11.23 -13.36 -0.69
C ARG A 238 -10.82 -11.96 -0.23
N LEU A 239 -9.53 -11.67 -0.38
CA LEU A 239 -8.92 -10.40 0.00
C LEU A 239 -8.47 -9.66 -1.25
N VAL A 240 -8.77 -8.36 -1.32
CA VAL A 240 -8.30 -7.49 -2.40
C VAL A 240 -6.98 -6.85 -1.99
N TRP A 241 -5.95 -7.07 -2.79
CA TRP A 241 -4.62 -6.49 -2.58
C TRP A 241 -4.35 -5.41 -3.59
N PHE A 242 -3.87 -4.27 -3.10
CA PHE A 242 -3.33 -3.22 -3.95
C PHE A 242 -1.85 -3.05 -3.70
N GLN A 243 -1.09 -2.86 -4.78
CA GLN A 243 0.34 -2.61 -4.72
C GLN A 243 0.68 -1.35 -5.51
N LEU A 244 1.27 -0.36 -4.83
CA LEU A 244 1.76 0.86 -5.45
C LEU A 244 3.29 0.86 -5.51
N VAL A 245 3.82 1.17 -6.68
CA VAL A 245 5.27 1.21 -6.94
C VAL A 245 5.60 2.50 -7.66
N TYR A 246 6.62 3.21 -7.18
CA TYR A 246 7.23 4.32 -7.90
C TYR A 246 8.54 3.84 -8.52
N HIS A 247 8.74 4.07 -9.82
CA HIS A 247 9.86 3.55 -10.61
C HIS A 247 10.28 4.60 -11.67
N PRO A 248 10.96 5.68 -11.27
CA PRO A 248 11.27 6.79 -12.17
C PRO A 248 12.11 6.34 -13.35
N LEU A 249 11.74 6.73 -14.57
CA LEU A 249 12.49 6.45 -15.81
C LEU A 249 12.49 4.97 -16.21
N HIS A 250 11.55 4.18 -15.70
CA HIS A 250 11.51 2.74 -15.94
C HIS A 250 10.14 2.30 -16.47
N ASP A 251 10.17 1.38 -17.43
CA ASP A 251 8.98 0.60 -17.76
C ASP A 251 9.01 -0.65 -16.88
N PHE A 252 7.91 -0.88 -16.18
CA PHE A 252 7.79 -2.02 -15.28
C PHE A 252 6.59 -2.88 -15.66
N VAL A 253 6.79 -4.20 -15.69
CA VAL A 253 5.75 -5.21 -15.90
C VAL A 253 5.75 -6.16 -14.71
N HIS A 254 4.59 -6.33 -14.08
CA HIS A 254 4.46 -7.27 -12.98
C HIS A 254 4.60 -8.70 -13.52
N PRO A 255 5.39 -9.59 -12.90
CA PRO A 255 5.64 -10.94 -13.44
C PRO A 255 4.35 -11.76 -13.62
N PHE A 256 3.34 -11.47 -12.82
CA PHE A 256 2.03 -12.13 -12.85
C PHE A 256 0.96 -11.40 -13.69
N GLU A 257 1.33 -10.33 -14.40
CA GLU A 257 0.41 -9.59 -15.26
C GLU A 257 0.03 -10.41 -16.50
N ALA A 258 1.00 -11.08 -17.13
CA ALA A 258 0.78 -11.90 -18.32
C ALA A 258 -0.11 -13.13 -18.06
N SER A 259 -0.10 -13.67 -16.83
CA SER A 259 -0.96 -14.79 -16.43
C SER A 259 -2.35 -14.35 -15.94
N GLY A 260 -2.62 -13.04 -15.88
CA GLY A 260 -3.88 -12.48 -15.40
C GLY A 260 -4.14 -12.68 -13.90
N LEU A 261 -3.11 -13.05 -13.13
CA LEU A 261 -3.18 -13.18 -11.67
C LEU A 261 -3.07 -11.83 -10.97
N VAL A 262 -2.56 -10.82 -11.68
CA VAL A 262 -2.47 -9.43 -11.23
C VAL A 262 -2.91 -8.52 -12.37
N THR A 263 -3.74 -7.52 -12.08
CA THR A 263 -4.22 -6.55 -13.06
C THR A 263 -3.63 -5.18 -12.80
N ARG A 264 -3.03 -4.55 -13.82
CA ARG A 264 -2.53 -3.18 -13.74
C ARG A 264 -3.69 -2.18 -13.80
N LEU A 265 -3.75 -1.26 -12.84
CA LEU A 265 -4.74 -0.17 -12.77
C LEU A 265 -4.15 1.19 -13.18
N TRP A 266 -2.83 1.34 -13.20
CA TRP A 266 -2.15 2.56 -13.63
C TRP A 266 -0.75 2.21 -14.19
N PRO A 267 -0.25 2.89 -15.24
CA PRO A 267 -0.89 3.99 -16.00
C PRO A 267 -1.95 3.55 -17.01
N ASN A 268 -1.96 2.27 -17.41
CA ASN A 268 -2.85 1.73 -18.45
C ASN A 268 -3.87 0.76 -17.81
N PRO A 269 -4.96 1.24 -17.22
CA PRO A 269 -5.99 0.37 -16.66
C PRO A 269 -6.72 -0.45 -17.73
N PRO A 270 -7.31 -1.60 -17.37
CA PRO A 270 -8.20 -2.32 -18.26
C PRO A 270 -9.50 -1.52 -18.52
N SER A 271 -10.16 -1.80 -19.63
CA SER A 271 -11.49 -1.24 -19.93
C SER A 271 -12.60 -1.80 -19.02
N VAL A 272 -12.35 -2.93 -18.36
CA VAL A 272 -13.26 -3.55 -17.39
C VAL A 272 -12.46 -4.01 -16.17
N LEU A 273 -12.92 -3.67 -14.97
CA LEU A 273 -12.39 -4.22 -13.72
C LEU A 273 -13.46 -5.08 -13.05
N ASP A 274 -13.27 -6.40 -13.10
CA ASP A 274 -14.16 -7.39 -12.47
C ASP A 274 -13.42 -8.13 -11.36
N LEU A 275 -13.58 -7.66 -10.12
CA LEU A 275 -12.93 -8.27 -8.96
C LEU A 275 -13.59 -9.60 -8.55
N ALA A 276 -14.87 -9.80 -8.86
CA ALA A 276 -15.57 -11.04 -8.56
C ALA A 276 -15.03 -12.21 -9.41
N ASN A 277 -14.67 -11.95 -10.67
CA ASN A 277 -14.13 -12.95 -11.58
C ASN A 277 -12.60 -12.87 -11.75
N HIS A 278 -11.93 -12.00 -11.00
CA HIS A 278 -10.48 -11.89 -11.04
C HIS A 278 -9.84 -13.20 -10.57
N ARG A 279 -8.80 -13.65 -11.27
CA ARG A 279 -8.09 -14.87 -10.89
C ARG A 279 -7.52 -14.70 -9.49
N VAL A 280 -7.65 -15.75 -8.69
CA VAL A 280 -7.10 -15.80 -7.34
C VAL A 280 -5.62 -16.12 -7.46
N LEU A 281 -4.80 -15.26 -6.86
CA LEU A 281 -3.40 -15.52 -6.61
C LEU A 281 -3.32 -16.72 -5.66
N ASP A 282 -2.84 -17.85 -6.19
CA ASP A 282 -2.69 -19.05 -5.41
C ASP A 282 -1.49 -18.97 -4.46
N HIS A 283 -1.39 -20.00 -3.65
CA HIS A 283 -0.42 -20.14 -2.59
C HIS A 283 1.04 -20.25 -2.99
N THR A 284 1.30 -20.67 -4.22
CA THR A 284 2.67 -20.71 -4.74
C THR A 284 3.13 -19.34 -5.20
N THR A 285 2.19 -18.41 -5.35
CA THR A 285 2.39 -17.12 -5.96
C THR A 285 2.57 -16.06 -4.88
N LYS A 286 3.80 -15.53 -4.80
CA LYS A 286 4.25 -14.73 -3.67
C LYS A 286 4.17 -13.24 -4.01
N LEU A 287 3.30 -12.52 -3.32
CA LEU A 287 3.12 -11.07 -3.42
C LEU A 287 3.80 -10.37 -2.21
N THR A 288 5.11 -10.53 -2.06
CA THR A 288 5.86 -9.73 -1.05
C THR A 288 6.35 -8.43 -1.66
N SER A 289 6.97 -7.56 -0.85
CA SER A 289 7.64 -6.31 -1.26
C SER A 289 8.57 -6.56 -2.46
N VAL A 290 8.06 -6.33 -3.68
CA VAL A 290 8.68 -6.78 -4.94
C VAL A 290 9.97 -6.01 -5.25
N PHE A 291 10.51 -5.14 -4.39
CA PHE A 291 11.66 -4.33 -4.77
C PHE A 291 12.63 -4.02 -3.62
N ARG A 292 13.81 -4.64 -3.66
CA ARG A 292 15.00 -4.19 -2.92
C ARG A 292 16.05 -3.66 -3.90
N ARG A 293 16.82 -2.65 -3.47
CA ARG A 293 18.03 -2.19 -4.17
C ARG A 293 19.05 -3.33 -4.19
N SER A 294 19.43 -3.82 -5.36
CA SER A 294 20.64 -4.65 -5.50
C SER A 294 21.87 -3.79 -5.22
N THR A 295 22.76 -4.23 -4.34
CA THR A 295 24.10 -3.64 -4.15
C THR A 295 25.13 -4.24 -5.11
N ALA A 296 24.78 -5.29 -5.86
CA ALA A 296 25.66 -5.93 -6.82
C ALA A 296 25.43 -5.34 -8.22
N ALA A 297 26.44 -4.62 -8.71
CA ALA A 297 26.49 -4.18 -10.09
C ALA A 297 26.69 -5.38 -11.01
N ILE A 298 25.81 -5.58 -11.97
CA ILE A 298 26.01 -6.55 -13.06
C ILE A 298 26.06 -5.72 -14.35
N MET A 299 27.27 -5.44 -14.83
CA MET A 299 27.46 -4.74 -16.09
C MET A 299 26.96 -5.61 -17.26
N LEU A 300 25.92 -5.12 -17.95
CA LEU A 300 25.55 -5.60 -19.28
C LEU A 300 26.03 -4.58 -20.32
N GLN A 301 26.65 -5.06 -21.41
CA GLN A 301 27.26 -4.22 -22.44
C GLN A 301 26.20 -3.47 -23.26
N ALA A 302 26.56 -2.26 -23.71
CA ALA A 302 25.71 -1.36 -24.47
C ALA A 302 25.17 -2.01 -25.76
N GLY A 303 23.86 -1.93 -25.97
CA GLY A 303 23.16 -2.42 -27.17
C GLY A 303 22.17 -3.57 -26.93
N GLN A 304 22.05 -4.09 -25.71
CA GLN A 304 21.00 -5.06 -25.38
C GLN A 304 19.75 -4.34 -24.86
N ARG A 305 18.66 -4.37 -25.64
CA ARG A 305 17.32 -4.31 -25.04
C ARG A 305 17.16 -5.57 -24.19
N CYS A 306 16.54 -5.46 -23.01
CA CYS A 306 15.95 -6.61 -22.35
C CYS A 306 14.75 -7.11 -23.17
N THR A 307 14.99 -7.63 -24.37
CA THR A 307 14.22 -8.76 -24.90
C THR A 307 14.88 -9.99 -24.32
N GLY A 308 14.65 -10.25 -23.03
CA GLY A 308 14.89 -11.60 -22.56
C GLY A 308 14.04 -12.53 -23.43
N PRO A 309 14.53 -13.68 -23.89
CA PRO A 309 13.62 -14.73 -24.31
C PRO A 309 12.63 -14.93 -23.17
N ALA A 310 11.36 -15.24 -23.49
CA ALA A 310 10.50 -15.87 -22.51
C ALA A 310 11.36 -16.91 -21.80
N VAL A 311 11.56 -16.76 -20.50
CA VAL A 311 12.22 -17.80 -19.73
C VAL A 311 11.21 -18.95 -19.77
N GLU A 312 11.35 -19.81 -20.77
CA GLU A 312 10.86 -21.19 -20.70
C GLU A 312 11.69 -21.87 -19.62
N THR A 313 11.41 -21.53 -18.37
CA THR A 313 11.56 -22.52 -17.31
C THR A 313 10.50 -23.57 -17.60
N PRO A 314 10.87 -24.85 -17.77
CA PRO A 314 9.87 -25.90 -17.81
C PRO A 314 9.24 -25.93 -16.42
N TRP A 315 8.03 -25.37 -16.30
CA TRP A 315 7.09 -25.73 -15.25
C TRP A 315 6.52 -27.10 -15.59
N ALA A 316 7.39 -28.12 -15.60
CA ALA A 316 7.00 -29.50 -15.66
C ALA A 316 7.10 -30.06 -14.23
N GLU A 317 5.94 -30.45 -13.72
CA GLU A 317 5.70 -31.25 -12.51
C GLU A 317 5.92 -30.55 -11.15
N LEU A 318 4.90 -29.79 -10.73
CA LEU A 318 4.33 -29.84 -9.37
C LEU A 318 2.80 -29.82 -9.47
#